data_AF-A0A376DNZ8-F1
#
_entry.id   AF-A0A376DNZ8-F1
#
_cell.length_a   1.000
_cell.length_b   1.000
_cell.length_c   1.000
_cell.angle_alpha   90.00
_cell.angle_beta   90.00
_cell.angle_gamma   90.00
#
_symmetry.space_group_name_H-M   'P 1'
#
loop_
_entity.id
_entity.type
_entity.pdbx_description
1 polymer ?
#
loop_
_entity_poly.entity_id
_entity_poly.type
_entity_poly.pdbx_seq_one_letter_code
_entity_poly.pdbx_strand_id
1 'polypeptide(L)'
;MRKKKDIILENIKLFGAGAKGVAIGKTEEGKTVLISGAVPGDVVNARVKKSKSKYYEAETVEVVEPSPFRVEPKCIHFGTCGGCKWQNMSYEKQLDFKQEEVYNNIKRIGGIEDFETVPILGAEEQYFYRNKMEFSFSNARWLTQYEISSEENFGSKDALGFHIPGMWSKILDLKECFLQEDPSNAIRLAVKKFAVDNGLDFFDVKNQEGFFENPDDETEL
;
A
#
# COMPACT_ATOMS: atom_id res chain seq x y z
N MET A 1 -1.18 21.22 -21.36
CA MET A 1 -1.40 20.75 -19.97
C MET A 1 -0.67 21.68 -19.01
N ARG A 2 -1.37 22.33 -18.08
CA ARG A 2 -0.74 23.20 -17.06
C ARG A 2 0.12 22.30 -16.16
N LYS A 3 1.45 22.45 -16.16
CA LYS A 3 2.32 21.77 -15.18
C LYS A 3 1.77 22.11 -13.80
N LYS A 4 1.23 21.12 -13.07
CA LYS A 4 0.94 21.29 -11.65
C LYS A 4 2.27 21.72 -11.02
N LYS A 5 2.28 22.85 -10.31
CA LYS A 5 3.44 23.19 -9.48
C LYS A 5 3.60 22.03 -8.49
N ASP A 6 4.79 21.43 -8.46
CA ASP A 6 5.16 20.49 -7.41
C ASP A 6 5.25 21.29 -6.12
N ILE A 7 4.19 21.22 -5.31
CA ILE A 7 4.16 21.83 -3.99
C ILE A 7 4.76 20.81 -3.02
N ILE A 8 5.87 21.17 -2.40
CA ILE A 8 6.46 20.43 -1.29
C ILE A 8 6.04 21.13 0.00
N LEU A 9 5.48 20.35 0.92
CA LEU A 9 5.21 20.77 2.29
C LEU A 9 6.41 20.31 3.12
N GLU A 10 7.07 21.24 3.80
CA GLU A 10 8.29 20.96 4.56
C GLU A 10 7.97 20.73 6.03
N ASN A 11 8.75 19.85 6.67
CA ASN A 11 8.75 19.61 8.12
C ASN A 11 7.36 19.37 8.74
N ILE A 12 6.49 18.64 8.04
CA ILE A 12 5.16 18.32 8.55
C ILE A 12 5.27 17.24 9.63
N LYS A 13 4.96 17.60 10.88
CA LYS A 13 4.86 16.67 11.99
C LYS A 13 3.56 15.88 11.92
N LEU A 14 3.69 14.56 11.99
CA LEU A 14 2.57 13.62 11.91
C LEU A 14 2.15 13.17 13.31
N PHE A 15 0.86 13.20 13.58
CA PHE A 15 0.33 12.95 14.93
C PHE A 15 -0.74 11.87 15.00
N GLY A 16 -1.32 11.45 13.87
CA GLY A 16 -2.36 10.42 13.86
C GLY A 16 -2.30 9.56 12.60
N ALA A 17 -2.96 8.41 12.63
CA ALA A 17 -3.18 7.59 11.45
C ALA A 17 -4.59 7.85 10.91
N GLY A 18 -4.73 7.78 9.60
CA GLY A 18 -6.00 7.81 8.89
C GLY A 18 -6.25 6.51 8.13
N ALA A 19 -7.48 6.39 7.62
CA ALA A 19 -7.88 5.28 6.79
C ALA A 19 -6.93 5.07 5.59
N LYS A 20 -6.86 3.82 5.10
CA LYS A 20 -6.03 3.41 3.94
C LYS A 20 -4.51 3.55 4.12
N GLY A 21 -4.01 3.68 5.36
CA GLY A 21 -2.58 3.66 5.62
C GLY A 21 -1.87 4.99 5.43
N VAL A 22 -2.59 6.10 5.67
CA VAL A 22 -2.00 7.44 5.63
C VAL A 22 -1.73 7.94 7.05
N ALA A 23 -0.66 8.69 7.23
CA ALA A 23 -0.42 9.47 8.43
C ALA A 23 -1.01 10.88 8.28
N ILE A 24 -1.43 11.47 9.39
CA ILE A 24 -2.15 12.74 9.46
C ILE A 24 -1.23 13.76 10.11
N GLY A 25 -1.07 14.90 9.44
CA GLY A 25 -0.41 16.09 9.93
C GLY A 25 -1.25 17.33 9.68
N LYS A 26 -0.70 18.48 10.06
CA LYS A 26 -1.25 19.80 9.74
C LYS A 26 -0.13 20.72 9.25
N THR A 27 -0.45 21.59 8.29
CA THR A 27 0.42 22.72 7.95
C THR A 27 0.45 23.73 9.09
N GLU A 28 1.40 24.67 9.06
CA GLU A 28 1.46 25.79 10.01
C GLU A 28 0.16 26.62 9.99
N GLU A 29 -0.47 26.75 8.83
CA GLU A 29 -1.77 27.40 8.62
C GLU A 29 -2.97 26.56 9.16
N GLY A 30 -2.73 25.39 9.75
CA GLY A 30 -3.74 24.53 10.35
C GLY A 30 -4.48 23.61 9.37
N LYS A 31 -4.12 23.61 8.08
CA LYS A 31 -4.77 22.78 7.07
C LYS A 31 -4.33 21.32 7.21
N THR A 32 -5.28 20.39 7.22
CA THR A 32 -4.99 18.96 7.40
C THR A 32 -4.25 18.39 6.19
N VAL A 33 -3.28 17.53 6.43
CA VAL A 33 -2.49 16.85 5.40
C VAL A 33 -2.56 15.35 5.65
N LEU A 34 -2.96 14.59 4.63
CA LEU A 34 -2.96 13.12 4.63
C LEU A 34 -1.75 12.65 3.82
N ILE A 35 -0.81 11.98 4.46
CA ILE A 35 0.50 11.63 3.89
C ILE A 35 0.68 10.11 3.80
N SER A 36 0.88 9.59 2.60
CA SER A 36 1.24 8.19 2.38
C SER A 36 2.75 7.98 2.51
N GLY A 37 3.17 6.81 3.02
CA GLY A 37 4.60 6.44 3.14
C GLY A 37 5.28 6.93 4.43
N ALA A 38 4.50 7.41 5.39
CA ALA A 38 4.98 7.82 6.71
C ALA A 38 4.14 7.21 7.83
N VAL A 39 4.67 7.24 9.04
CA VAL A 39 3.99 6.80 10.25
C VAL A 39 3.77 7.98 11.21
N PRO A 40 2.74 7.91 12.08
CA PRO A 40 2.58 8.91 13.13
C PRO A 40 3.84 9.04 13.98
N GLY A 41 4.19 10.27 14.33
CA GLY A 41 5.44 10.63 15.00
C GLY A 41 6.57 11.08 14.06
N ASP A 42 6.47 10.80 12.76
CA ASP A 42 7.48 11.30 11.81
C ASP A 42 7.37 12.82 11.63
N VAL A 43 8.50 13.44 11.27
CA VAL A 43 8.56 14.74 10.62
C VAL A 43 9.00 14.51 9.17
N VAL A 44 8.20 14.98 8.21
CA VAL A 44 8.43 14.67 6.78
C VAL A 44 8.35 15.88 5.88
N ASN A 45 9.11 15.83 4.79
CA ASN A 45 8.87 16.64 3.60
C ASN A 45 7.95 15.83 2.66
N ALA A 46 6.84 16.42 2.23
CA ALA A 46 5.82 15.71 1.48
C ALA A 46 5.37 16.46 0.22
N ARG A 47 5.28 15.74 -0.90
CA ARG A 47 4.82 16.28 -2.19
C ARG A 47 3.31 16.19 -2.27
N VAL A 48 2.64 17.32 -2.50
CA VAL A 48 1.18 17.37 -2.68
C VAL A 48 0.78 16.69 -3.99
N LYS A 49 0.00 15.61 -3.90
CA LYS A 49 -0.61 14.92 -5.05
C LYS A 49 -1.96 15.57 -5.42
N LYS A 50 -2.76 15.91 -4.41
CA LYS A 50 -4.07 16.57 -4.57
C LYS A 50 -4.27 17.66 -3.53
N SER A 51 -4.79 18.80 -3.99
CA SER A 51 -5.26 19.88 -3.13
C SER A 51 -6.78 19.90 -3.12
N LYS A 52 -7.36 19.76 -1.93
CA LYS A 52 -8.79 19.93 -1.66
C LYS A 52 -8.99 21.18 -0.79
N SER A 53 -10.24 21.64 -0.69
CA SER A 53 -10.58 22.80 0.14
C SER A 53 -10.23 22.57 1.61
N LYS A 54 -10.54 21.39 2.15
CA LYS A 54 -10.35 21.05 3.57
C LYS A 54 -9.00 20.41 3.92
N TYR A 55 -8.34 19.76 2.97
CA TYR A 55 -7.10 19.01 3.23
C TYR A 55 -6.22 18.87 1.99
N TYR A 56 -4.97 18.44 2.20
CA TYR A 56 -4.05 17.98 1.15
C TYR A 56 -3.93 16.45 1.19
N GLU A 57 -3.83 15.81 0.02
CA GLU A 57 -3.27 14.47 -0.12
C GLU A 57 -1.83 14.62 -0.60
N ALA A 58 -0.88 14.06 0.14
CA ALA A 58 0.54 14.15 -0.16
C ALA A 58 1.22 12.78 -0.01
N GLU A 59 2.41 12.67 -0.57
CA GLU A 59 3.28 11.50 -0.47
C GLU A 59 4.62 11.93 0.14
N THR A 60 5.13 11.14 1.07
CA THR A 60 6.44 11.37 1.68
C THR A 60 7.52 11.39 0.61
N VAL A 61 8.29 12.47 0.55
CA VAL A 61 9.51 12.58 -0.26
C VAL A 61 10.71 12.22 0.59
N GLU A 62 10.71 12.66 1.85
CA GLU A 62 11.81 12.49 2.78
C GLU A 62 11.27 12.44 4.21
N VAL A 63 11.84 11.56 5.02
CA VAL A 63 11.63 11.53 6.46
C VAL A 63 12.78 12.29 7.09
N VAL A 64 12.48 13.48 7.62
CA VAL A 64 13.45 14.37 8.26
C VAL A 64 13.79 13.86 9.66
N GLU A 65 12.77 13.49 10.42
CA GLU A 65 12.92 12.87 11.74
C GLU A 65 12.04 11.61 11.80
N PRO A 66 12.63 10.41 11.97
CA PRO A 66 11.86 9.18 12.06
C PRO A 66 11.16 9.06 13.41
N SER A 67 9.91 8.61 13.37
CA SER A 67 9.12 8.24 14.56
C SER A 67 9.80 7.12 15.36
N PRO A 68 9.75 7.16 16.70
CA PRO A 68 10.20 6.05 17.53
C PRO A 68 9.37 4.78 17.34
N PHE A 69 8.21 4.88 16.67
CA PHE A 69 7.31 3.75 16.42
C PHE A 69 7.61 3.02 15.12
N ARG A 70 8.62 3.48 14.35
CA ARG A 70 9.02 2.80 13.12
C ARG A 70 9.62 1.44 13.41
N VAL A 71 9.30 0.48 12.55
CA VAL A 71 9.95 -0.83 12.50
C VAL A 71 10.31 -1.13 11.06
N GLU A 72 11.32 -1.99 10.86
CA GLU A 72 11.68 -2.43 9.52
C GLU A 72 10.62 -3.40 8.99
N PRO A 73 10.02 -3.15 7.81
CA PRO A 73 9.08 -4.08 7.21
C PRO A 73 9.71 -5.44 6.93
N LYS A 74 9.01 -6.52 7.27
CA LYS A 74 9.44 -7.88 6.96
C LYS A 74 9.42 -8.19 5.46
N CYS A 75 8.46 -7.61 4.73
CA CYS A 75 8.26 -7.88 3.30
C CYS A 75 9.06 -6.91 2.42
N ILE A 76 9.93 -7.44 1.55
CA ILE A 76 10.72 -6.63 0.59
C ILE A 76 9.86 -5.79 -0.37
N HIS A 77 8.59 -6.18 -0.55
CA HIS A 77 7.65 -5.51 -1.44
C HIS A 77 6.89 -4.36 -0.75
N PHE A 78 7.07 -4.16 0.55
CA PHE A 78 6.35 -3.14 1.31
C PHE A 78 6.60 -1.74 0.74
N GLY A 79 5.60 -0.86 0.83
CA GLY A 79 5.62 0.48 0.23
C GLY A 79 5.27 0.51 -1.26
N THR A 80 5.55 -0.56 -2.01
CA THR A 80 5.15 -0.71 -3.43
C THR A 80 3.90 -1.55 -3.59
N CYS A 81 3.86 -2.71 -2.91
CA CYS A 81 2.74 -3.65 -2.96
C CYS A 81 1.52 -3.08 -2.23
N GLY A 82 0.33 -3.27 -2.81
CA GLY A 82 -0.92 -2.81 -2.22
C GLY A 82 -1.41 -3.59 -0.99
N GLY A 83 -0.85 -4.78 -0.71
CA GLY A 83 -1.40 -5.72 0.26
C GLY A 83 -1.25 -5.32 1.74
N CYS A 84 -0.14 -4.68 2.12
CA CYS A 84 0.14 -4.30 3.51
C CYS A 84 0.32 -2.79 3.64
N LYS A 85 -0.27 -2.17 4.69
CA LYS A 85 -0.24 -0.71 4.87
C LYS A 85 0.71 -0.20 5.94
N TRP A 86 0.91 -0.96 7.02
CA TRP A 86 1.59 -0.49 8.23
C TRP A 86 2.72 -1.42 8.72
N GLN A 87 3.35 -2.22 7.86
CA GLN A 87 4.48 -3.05 8.30
C GLN A 87 5.69 -2.21 8.76
N ASN A 88 5.72 -0.91 8.46
CA ASN A 88 6.73 0.03 8.93
C ASN A 88 6.39 0.68 10.28
N MET A 89 5.31 0.26 10.96
CA MET A 89 4.90 0.77 12.28
C MET A 89 4.77 -0.38 13.27
N SER A 90 5.25 -0.19 14.49
CA SER A 90 5.12 -1.16 15.58
C SER A 90 3.68 -1.62 15.78
N TYR A 91 3.49 -2.90 16.07
CA TYR A 91 2.17 -3.50 16.16
C TYR A 91 1.30 -2.88 17.27
N GLU A 92 1.90 -2.58 18.42
CA GLU A 92 1.25 -1.87 19.53
C GLU A 92 0.63 -0.55 19.04
N LYS A 93 1.38 0.25 18.28
CA LYS A 93 0.87 1.51 17.74
C LYS A 93 -0.19 1.32 16.66
N GLN A 94 -0.13 0.23 15.88
CA GLN A 94 -1.23 -0.13 14.99
C GLN A 94 -2.53 -0.37 15.76
N LEU A 95 -2.48 -1.01 16.93
CA LEU A 95 -3.66 -1.24 17.77
C LEU A 95 -4.17 0.07 18.36
N ASP A 96 -3.30 0.91 18.91
CA ASP A 96 -3.65 2.23 19.46
C ASP A 96 -4.41 3.08 18.43
N PHE A 97 -3.88 3.19 17.21
CA PHE A 97 -4.52 4.01 16.18
C PHE A 97 -5.83 3.43 15.67
N LYS A 98 -5.96 2.10 15.60
CA LYS A 98 -7.24 1.47 15.28
C LYS A 98 -8.27 1.72 16.39
N GLN A 99 -7.84 1.69 17.65
CA GLN A 99 -8.69 2.00 18.80
C GLN A 99 -9.21 3.44 18.71
N GLU A 100 -8.30 4.38 18.44
CA GLU A 100 -8.65 5.79 18.24
C GLU A 100 -9.59 5.99 17.05
N GLU A 101 -9.37 5.29 15.93
CA GLU A 101 -10.22 5.37 14.75
C GLU A 101 -11.64 4.90 15.05
N VAL A 102 -11.80 3.75 15.69
CA VAL A 102 -13.11 3.23 16.11
C VAL A 102 -13.79 4.19 17.08
N TYR A 103 -13.08 4.66 18.11
CA TYR A 103 -13.62 5.60 19.09
C TYR A 103 -14.11 6.89 18.42
N ASN A 104 -13.27 7.49 17.55
CA ASN A 104 -13.61 8.72 16.86
C ASN A 104 -14.79 8.53 15.88
N ASN A 105 -14.89 7.38 15.22
CA ASN A 105 -16.00 7.09 14.31
C ASN A 105 -17.32 6.96 15.08
N ILE A 106 -17.35 6.23 16.19
CA ILE A 106 -18.55 6.12 17.03
C ILE A 106 -18.97 7.50 17.56
N LYS A 107 -18.02 8.28 18.08
CA LYS A 107 -18.30 9.61 18.61
C LYS A 107 -18.80 10.59 17.54
N ARG A 108 -18.07 10.72 16.42
CA ARG A 108 -18.32 11.79 15.42
C ARG A 108 -19.38 11.43 14.40
N ILE A 109 -19.44 10.17 13.97
CA ILE A 109 -20.39 9.70 12.95
C ILE A 109 -21.63 9.12 13.65
N GLY A 110 -21.42 8.32 14.69
CA GLY A 110 -22.52 7.75 15.48
C GLY A 110 -23.21 8.75 16.40
N GLY A 111 -22.55 9.87 16.75
CA GLY A 111 -23.10 10.89 17.64
C GLY A 111 -23.26 10.42 19.09
N ILE A 112 -22.58 9.33 19.47
CA ILE A 112 -22.64 8.76 20.81
C ILE A 112 -21.48 9.36 21.62
N GLU A 113 -21.84 10.12 22.64
CA GLU A 113 -20.89 10.65 23.62
C GLU A 113 -20.81 9.71 24.82
N ASP A 114 -19.66 9.72 25.52
CA ASP A 114 -19.43 9.04 26.80
C ASP A 114 -19.77 7.54 26.83
N PHE A 115 -19.16 6.77 25.94
CA PHE A 115 -19.22 5.30 25.95
C PHE A 115 -17.90 4.68 26.41
N GLU A 116 -17.99 3.53 27.07
CA GLU A 116 -16.82 2.75 27.47
C GLU A 116 -16.21 2.02 26.26
N THR A 117 -14.89 1.95 26.24
CA THR A 117 -14.14 1.16 25.26
C THR A 117 -13.42 0.02 25.93
N VAL A 118 -13.34 -1.11 25.22
CA VAL A 118 -12.41 -2.18 25.54
C VAL A 118 -11.21 -2.08 24.59
N PRO A 119 -9.98 -2.43 25.04
CA PRO A 119 -8.82 -2.49 24.17
C PRO A 119 -9.03 -3.47 23.01
N ILE A 120 -8.59 -3.10 21.81
CA ILE A 120 -8.56 -4.00 20.66
C ILE A 120 -7.66 -5.19 21.00
N LEU A 121 -8.19 -6.40 20.80
CA LEU A 121 -7.44 -7.63 20.94
C LEU A 121 -6.45 -7.75 19.77
N GLY A 122 -5.16 -7.76 20.11
CA GLY A 122 -4.09 -8.05 19.15
C GLY A 122 -4.13 -9.52 18.71
N ALA A 123 -3.71 -9.77 17.48
CA ALA A 123 -3.45 -11.11 16.98
C ALA A 123 -2.15 -11.65 17.59
N GLU A 124 -2.16 -12.91 18.00
CA GLU A 124 -0.96 -13.62 18.45
C GLU A 124 0.07 -13.71 17.32
N GLU A 125 -0.39 -14.11 16.14
CA GLU A 125 0.42 -14.16 14.91
C GLU A 125 0.06 -13.01 13.96
N GLN A 126 1.04 -12.15 13.68
CA GLN A 126 0.85 -10.93 12.86
C GLN A 126 1.05 -11.18 11.36
N TYR A 127 1.54 -12.37 11.02
CA TYR A 127 1.83 -12.81 9.65
C TYR A 127 1.11 -14.12 9.37
N PHE A 128 1.04 -14.49 8.09
CA PHE A 128 0.47 -15.76 7.61
C PHE A 128 -1.00 -16.01 7.98
N TYR A 129 -1.72 -14.96 8.37
CA TYR A 129 -3.10 -15.05 8.87
C TYR A 129 -4.17 -15.18 7.77
N ARG A 130 -3.82 -15.01 6.48
CA ARG A 130 -4.78 -15.17 5.38
C ARG A 130 -4.85 -16.62 4.94
N ASN A 131 -6.05 -17.18 4.98
CA ASN A 131 -6.34 -18.52 4.45
C ASN A 131 -6.65 -18.52 2.93
N LYS A 132 -7.02 -17.36 2.37
CA LYS A 132 -7.32 -17.17 0.94
C LYS A 132 -6.56 -15.95 0.41
N MET A 133 -5.98 -16.10 -0.78
CA MET A 133 -5.35 -15.04 -1.56
C MET A 133 -5.69 -15.23 -3.03
N GLU A 134 -5.90 -14.13 -3.72
CA GLU A 134 -6.06 -14.06 -5.17
C GLU A 134 -4.87 -13.30 -5.74
N PHE A 135 -4.35 -13.77 -6.86
CA PHE A 135 -3.22 -13.15 -7.55
C PHE A 135 -3.58 -12.99 -9.02
N SER A 136 -3.28 -11.82 -9.57
CA SER A 136 -3.56 -11.54 -10.97
C SER A 136 -2.32 -11.85 -11.82
N PHE A 137 -2.58 -12.50 -12.96
CA PHE A 137 -1.61 -12.64 -14.04
C PHE A 137 -1.67 -11.39 -14.91
N SER A 138 -0.53 -10.88 -15.35
CA SER A 138 -0.53 -9.80 -16.33
C SER A 138 0.76 -9.74 -17.14
N ASN A 139 0.65 -9.37 -18.41
CA ASN A 139 1.81 -9.01 -19.26
C ASN A 139 2.33 -7.57 -19.00
N ALA A 140 1.74 -6.86 -18.03
CA ALA A 140 2.02 -5.46 -17.72
C ALA A 140 2.64 -5.28 -16.32
N ARG A 141 3.78 -5.95 -16.08
CA ARG A 141 4.56 -5.81 -14.83
C ARG A 141 4.88 -4.35 -14.48
N TRP A 142 4.81 -4.05 -13.18
CA TRP A 142 5.33 -2.84 -12.58
C TRP A 142 6.86 -2.80 -12.70
N LEU A 143 7.37 -1.69 -13.25
CA LEU A 143 8.80 -1.45 -13.40
C LEU A 143 9.23 -0.40 -12.37
N THR A 144 10.35 -0.67 -11.71
CA THR A 144 10.98 0.32 -10.83
C THR A 144 11.51 1.51 -11.61
N GLN A 145 11.75 2.64 -10.93
CA GLN A 145 12.32 3.81 -11.58
C GLN A 145 13.70 3.51 -12.21
N TYR A 146 14.48 2.63 -11.56
CA TYR A 146 15.75 2.13 -12.08
C TYR A 146 15.56 1.41 -13.42
N GLU A 147 14.67 0.42 -13.47
CA GLU A 147 14.37 -0.35 -14.69
C GLU A 147 13.87 0.55 -15.83
N ILE A 148 13.08 1.59 -15.52
CA ILE A 148 12.59 2.55 -16.52
C ILE A 148 13.73 3.43 -17.06
N SER A 149 14.68 3.83 -16.20
CA SER A 149 15.81 4.68 -16.59
C SER A 149 17.01 3.94 -17.16
N SER A 150 17.06 2.62 -16.99
CA SER A 150 18.16 1.77 -17.43
C SER A 150 17.97 1.31 -18.87
N GLU A 151 19.07 1.12 -19.59
CA GLU A 151 19.10 0.52 -20.92
C GLU A 151 19.20 -1.02 -20.86
N GLU A 152 19.28 -1.60 -19.66
CA GLU A 152 19.33 -3.05 -19.45
C GLU A 152 18.03 -3.75 -19.86
N ASN A 153 18.17 -4.98 -20.36
CA ASN A 153 17.02 -5.84 -20.64
C ASN A 153 16.69 -6.69 -19.40
N PHE A 154 15.61 -6.33 -18.70
CA PHE A 154 15.11 -7.03 -17.52
C PHE A 154 14.18 -8.22 -17.83
N GLY A 155 14.18 -8.68 -19.08
CA GLY A 155 13.39 -9.83 -19.53
C GLY A 155 11.91 -9.54 -19.70
N SER A 156 11.07 -10.54 -19.44
CA SER A 156 9.63 -10.44 -19.67
C SER A 156 8.93 -9.42 -18.75
N LYS A 157 7.83 -8.88 -19.26
CA LYS A 157 6.87 -8.05 -18.51
C LYS A 157 5.74 -8.88 -17.89
N ASP A 158 5.85 -10.20 -17.92
CA ASP A 158 4.90 -11.09 -17.25
C ASP A 158 5.06 -11.03 -15.73
N ALA A 159 3.93 -10.90 -15.03
CA ALA A 159 3.85 -10.79 -13.59
C ALA A 159 2.73 -11.68 -13.04
N LEU A 160 2.97 -12.20 -11.84
CA LEU A 160 1.95 -12.87 -11.02
C LEU A 160 2.00 -12.33 -9.60
N GLY A 161 1.01 -11.54 -9.22
CA GLY A 161 1.00 -10.87 -7.92
C GLY A 161 -0.15 -9.90 -7.72
N PHE A 162 0.15 -8.73 -7.15
CA PHE A 162 -0.87 -7.74 -6.77
C PHE A 162 -0.78 -6.46 -7.60
N HIS A 163 -1.94 -5.83 -7.78
CA HIS A 163 -2.04 -4.48 -8.35
C HIS A 163 -1.26 -3.44 -7.52
N ILE A 164 -0.67 -2.48 -8.23
CA ILE A 164 -0.04 -1.32 -7.61
C ILE A 164 -1.13 -0.32 -7.19
N PRO A 165 -1.10 0.20 -5.94
CA PRO A 165 -2.06 1.21 -5.50
C PRO A 165 -2.13 2.41 -6.45
N GLY A 166 -3.34 2.70 -6.95
CA GLY A 166 -3.57 3.80 -7.89
C GLY A 166 -3.19 3.51 -9.35
N MET A 167 -2.65 2.33 -9.65
CA MET A 167 -2.32 1.85 -11.00
C MET A 167 -2.79 0.41 -11.16
N TRP A 168 -4.10 0.23 -11.26
CA TRP A 168 -4.74 -1.08 -11.36
C TRP A 168 -4.21 -1.89 -12.56
N SER A 169 -3.88 -1.26 -13.70
CA SER A 169 -3.35 -2.00 -14.85
C SER A 169 -1.89 -2.48 -14.70
N LYS A 170 -1.24 -2.25 -13.55
CA LYS A 170 0.14 -2.65 -13.27
C LYS A 170 0.19 -3.65 -12.12
N ILE A 171 0.82 -4.79 -12.38
CA ILE A 171 1.01 -5.86 -11.39
C ILE A 171 2.44 -5.86 -10.87
N LEU A 172 2.60 -5.88 -9.55
CA LEU A 172 3.87 -6.19 -8.92
C LEU A 172 4.14 -7.69 -9.03
N ASP A 173 5.25 -8.05 -9.66
CA ASP A 173 5.69 -9.44 -9.71
C ASP A 173 6.26 -9.88 -8.36
N LEU A 174 5.43 -10.52 -7.54
CA LEU A 174 5.79 -10.89 -6.17
C LEU A 174 6.87 -11.96 -6.16
N LYS A 175 7.80 -11.86 -5.20
CA LYS A 175 8.77 -12.92 -4.91
C LYS A 175 8.36 -13.75 -3.70
N GLU A 176 7.73 -13.11 -2.73
CA GLU A 176 7.29 -13.68 -1.46
C GLU A 176 6.12 -12.85 -0.89
N CYS A 177 5.30 -13.48 -0.06
CA CYS A 177 4.23 -12.84 0.67
C CYS A 177 4.11 -13.46 2.06
N PHE A 178 4.20 -12.64 3.10
CA PHE A 178 4.07 -13.05 4.50
C PHE A 178 2.63 -12.97 5.00
N LEU A 179 1.64 -12.89 4.12
CA LEU A 179 0.23 -12.84 4.51
C LEU A 179 -0.44 -14.21 4.50
N GLN A 180 0.04 -15.16 3.69
CA GLN A 180 -0.46 -16.52 3.62
C GLN A 180 0.71 -17.47 3.77
N GLU A 181 0.57 -18.48 4.62
CA GLU A 181 1.62 -19.47 4.88
C GLU A 181 1.96 -20.27 3.61
N ASP A 182 3.16 -20.86 3.61
CA ASP A 182 3.49 -21.88 2.63
C ASP A 182 2.52 -23.06 2.71
N PRO A 183 2.17 -23.68 1.57
CA PRO A 183 2.89 -23.64 0.30
C PRO A 183 2.46 -22.54 -0.68
N SER A 184 1.74 -21.48 -0.25
CA SER A 184 1.22 -20.44 -1.16
C SER A 184 2.29 -19.78 -2.04
N ASN A 185 3.45 -19.39 -1.47
CA ASN A 185 4.50 -18.78 -2.27
C ASN A 185 5.10 -19.78 -3.26
N ALA A 186 5.33 -21.01 -2.83
CA ALA A 186 5.84 -22.09 -3.67
C ALA A 186 4.90 -22.38 -4.85
N ILE A 187 3.59 -22.48 -4.59
CA ILE A 187 2.57 -22.69 -5.62
C ILE A 187 2.57 -21.53 -6.62
N ARG A 188 2.51 -20.28 -6.14
CA ARG A 188 2.48 -19.10 -7.01
C ARG A 188 3.71 -19.04 -7.92
N LEU A 189 4.91 -19.25 -7.38
CA LEU A 189 6.14 -19.25 -8.16
C LEU A 189 6.19 -20.42 -9.17
N ALA A 190 5.74 -21.61 -8.77
CA ALA A 190 5.68 -22.78 -9.63
C ALA A 190 4.70 -22.58 -10.80
N VAL A 191 3.51 -22.02 -10.54
CA VAL A 191 2.50 -21.74 -11.58
C VAL A 191 3.02 -20.69 -12.56
N LYS A 192 3.64 -19.61 -12.08
CA LYS A 192 4.27 -18.62 -12.98
C LYS A 192 5.34 -19.27 -13.85
N LYS A 193 6.23 -20.07 -13.26
CA LYS A 193 7.29 -20.76 -13.99
C LYS A 193 6.72 -21.68 -15.06
N PHE A 194 5.71 -22.48 -14.69
CA PHE A 194 5.01 -23.37 -15.62
C PHE A 194 4.42 -22.61 -16.81
N ALA A 195 3.76 -21.46 -16.56
CA ALA A 195 3.21 -20.63 -17.62
C ALA A 195 4.28 -20.17 -18.61
N VAL A 196 5.40 -19.64 -18.09
CA VAL A 196 6.52 -19.17 -18.92
C VAL A 196 7.18 -20.30 -19.70
N ASP A 197 7.48 -21.44 -19.05
CA ASP A 197 8.13 -22.58 -19.70
C ASP A 197 7.30 -23.18 -20.85
N ASN A 198 5.98 -23.06 -20.78
CA ASN A 198 5.04 -23.58 -21.77
C ASN A 198 4.53 -22.51 -22.76
N GLY A 199 5.05 -21.27 -22.68
CA GLY A 199 4.63 -20.18 -23.57
C GLY A 199 3.16 -19.81 -23.45
N LEU A 200 2.59 -19.90 -22.24
CA LEU A 200 1.19 -19.55 -21.97
C LEU A 200 1.05 -18.03 -21.77
N ASP A 201 0.04 -17.45 -22.42
CA ASP A 201 -0.19 -16.02 -22.40
C ASP A 201 -0.73 -15.53 -21.06
N PHE A 202 -0.10 -14.47 -20.53
CA PHE A 202 -0.56 -13.74 -19.36
C PHE A 202 -1.57 -12.67 -19.80
N PHE A 203 -2.58 -12.39 -18.95
CA PHE A 203 -3.63 -11.45 -19.29
C PHE A 203 -3.12 -10.05 -19.69
N ASP A 204 -3.54 -9.61 -20.87
CA ASP A 204 -3.39 -8.26 -21.37
C ASP A 204 -4.65 -7.46 -21.05
N VAL A 205 -4.57 -6.69 -19.97
CA VAL A 205 -5.66 -5.83 -19.50
C VAL A 205 -6.15 -4.83 -20.56
N LYS A 206 -5.29 -4.40 -21.49
CA LYS A 206 -5.66 -3.41 -22.50
C LYS A 206 -6.42 -4.05 -23.66
N ASN A 207 -5.96 -5.20 -24.12
CA ASN A 207 -6.56 -5.92 -25.24
C ASN A 207 -7.68 -6.88 -24.79
N GLN A 208 -7.78 -7.16 -23.49
CA GLN A 208 -8.72 -8.11 -22.88
C GLN A 208 -8.54 -9.53 -23.44
N GLU A 209 -7.29 -9.97 -23.51
CA GLU A 209 -6.88 -11.26 -24.06
C GLU A 209 -5.82 -11.92 -23.17
N GLY A 210 -5.76 -13.25 -23.16
CA GLY A 210 -4.76 -14.02 -22.42
C GLY A 210 -5.34 -15.34 -21.91
N PHE A 211 -4.49 -16.32 -21.66
CA PHE A 211 -4.93 -17.63 -21.16
C PHE A 211 -5.10 -17.63 -19.64
N PHE A 212 -4.11 -17.09 -18.92
CA PHE A 212 -4.19 -16.94 -17.48
C PHE A 212 -4.77 -15.58 -17.11
N GLU A 213 -5.97 -15.62 -16.54
CA GLU A 213 -6.68 -14.48 -15.94
C GLU A 213 -7.15 -14.82 -14.52
N ASN A 214 -7.44 -13.79 -13.73
CA ASN A 214 -8.12 -13.97 -12.45
C ASN A 214 -9.63 -13.70 -12.68
N PRO A 215 -10.53 -14.65 -12.34
CA PRO A 215 -11.96 -14.52 -12.67
C PRO A 215 -12.64 -13.27 -12.10
N ASP A 216 -12.12 -12.69 -11.02
CA ASP A 216 -12.70 -11.49 -10.39
C ASP A 216 -12.30 -10.18 -11.12
N ASP A 217 -11.27 -10.22 -11.98
CA ASP A 217 -10.79 -9.04 -12.73
C ASP A 217 -11.82 -8.56 -13.78
N GLU A 218 -12.78 -9.40 -14.20
CA GLU A 218 -13.89 -9.02 -15.09
C GLU A 218 -14.92 -8.10 -14.41
N THR A 219 -15.02 -8.12 -13.08
CA THR A 219 -16.06 -7.39 -12.34
C THR A 219 -15.69 -5.96 -11.95
N GLU A 220 -14.45 -5.55 -12.19
CA GLU A 220 -13.91 -4.22 -11.83
C GLU A 220 -13.68 -3.27 -13.04
N LEU A 221 -14.01 -3.70 -14.27
CA LEU A 221 -13.94 -2.92 -15.52
C LEU A 221 -15.26 -2.21 -15.84
#